data_AF-W7DFB4-F1
#
_entry.id   AF-W7DFB4-F1
#
_cell.length_a   1.000
_cell.length_b   1.000
_cell.length_c   1.000
_cell.angle_alpha   90.00
_cell.angle_beta   90.00
_cell.angle_gamma   90.00
#
_symmetry.space_group_name_H-M   'P 1'
#
loop_
_entity.id
_entity.type
_entity.pdbx_description
1 polymer ?
#
loop_
_entity_poly.entity_id
_entity_poly.type
_entity_poly.pdbx_seq_one_letter_code
_entity_poly.pdbx_strand_id
1 'polypeptide(L)'
;MIFTKVYSLKKQKAYITLYYLDDFSLGEIAEEFEVSRQAVYDNIKRTEESLENYENKLGMLEKYTRREDLLQKLSKILENEPFYDKNIDLLLKELKEID
;
A
#
# COMPACT_ATOMS: atom_id res chain seq x y z
N MET A 1 11.77 24.24 -8.75
CA MET A 1 12.05 22.78 -8.82
C MET A 1 11.15 21.94 -7.89
N ILE A 2 10.81 22.39 -6.68
CA ILE A 2 9.99 21.62 -5.71
C ILE A 2 8.52 21.45 -6.17
N PHE A 3 7.87 22.52 -6.63
CA PHE A 3 6.46 22.50 -7.06
C PHE A 3 6.17 21.49 -8.17
N THR A 4 7.05 21.39 -9.16
CA THR A 4 6.93 20.42 -10.27
C THR A 4 6.97 18.98 -9.76
N LYS A 5 7.80 18.69 -8.74
CA LYS A 5 7.93 17.36 -8.15
C LYS A 5 6.68 16.98 -7.35
N VAL A 6 6.13 17.92 -6.58
CA VAL A 6 4.86 17.74 -5.85
C VAL A 6 3.68 17.51 -6.81
N TYR A 7 3.60 18.27 -7.91
CA TYR A 7 2.57 18.08 -8.93
C TYR A 7 2.68 16.72 -9.62
N SER A 8 3.91 16.29 -9.94
CA SER A 8 4.15 14.97 -10.54
C SER A 8 3.74 13.82 -9.62
N LEU A 9 4.03 13.91 -8.32
CA LEU A 9 3.59 12.91 -7.32
C LEU A 9 2.06 12.81 -7.23
N LYS A 10 1.36 13.94 -7.24
CA LYS A 10 -0.12 13.94 -7.26
C LYS A 10 -0.68 13.27 -8.51
N LYS A 11 -0.07 13.53 -9.68
CA LYS A 11 -0.45 12.86 -10.94
C LYS A 11 -0.19 11.36 -10.91
N GLN A 12 0.99 10.92 -10.46
CA GLN A 12 1.31 9.50 -10.31
C GLN A 12 0.30 8.79 -9.40
N LYS A 13 -0.01 9.40 -8.24
CA LYS A 13 -1.02 8.87 -7.33
C LYS A 13 -2.39 8.75 -8.01
N ALA A 14 -2.83 9.80 -8.70
CA ALA A 14 -4.12 9.80 -9.40
C ALA A 14 -4.19 8.70 -10.47
N TYR A 15 -3.16 8.52 -11.28
CA TYR A 15 -3.14 7.51 -12.34
C TYR A 15 -3.20 6.10 -11.77
N ILE A 16 -2.42 5.82 -10.72
CA ILE A 16 -2.44 4.52 -10.03
C ILE A 16 -3.80 4.26 -9.39
N THR A 17 -4.39 5.24 -8.71
CA THR A 17 -5.73 5.12 -8.12
C THR A 17 -6.77 4.78 -9.18
N LEU A 18 -6.87 5.58 -10.25
CA LEU A 18 -7.87 5.36 -11.29
C LEU A 18 -7.70 4.01 -11.98
N TYR A 19 -6.45 3.61 -12.25
CA TYR A 19 -6.17 2.35 -12.95
C TYR A 19 -6.39 1.10 -12.09
N TYR A 20 -5.90 1.11 -10.83
CA TYR A 20 -5.91 -0.09 -9.98
C TYR A 20 -7.09 -0.17 -9.01
N LEU A 21 -7.70 0.96 -8.64
CA LEU A 21 -8.79 1.00 -7.65
C LEU A 21 -10.16 1.29 -8.27
N ASP A 22 -10.19 2.12 -9.33
CA ASP A 22 -11.44 2.54 -9.96
C ASP A 22 -11.69 1.87 -11.33
N ASP A 23 -10.82 0.93 -11.74
CA ASP A 23 -10.91 0.14 -12.98
C ASP A 23 -10.93 0.97 -14.29
N PHE A 24 -10.40 2.20 -14.29
CA PHE A 24 -10.32 3.01 -15.50
C PHE A 24 -9.29 2.41 -16.47
N SER A 25 -9.64 2.39 -17.76
CA SER A 25 -8.69 2.09 -18.81
C SER A 25 -7.68 3.23 -19.03
N LEU A 26 -6.53 2.90 -19.62
CA LEU A 26 -5.52 3.90 -19.99
C LEU A 26 -6.05 4.97 -20.95
N GLY A 27 -7.10 4.65 -21.73
CA GLY A 27 -7.76 5.59 -22.64
C GLY A 27 -8.60 6.61 -21.87
N GLU A 28 -9.41 6.14 -20.92
CA GLU A 28 -10.25 7.00 -20.07
C GLU A 28 -9.40 7.94 -19.21
N ILE A 29 -8.29 7.44 -18.64
CA ILE A 29 -7.34 8.29 -17.90
C ILE A 29 -6.66 9.30 -18.84
N ALA A 30 -6.36 8.92 -20.08
CA ALA A 30 -5.72 9.83 -21.03
C ALA A 30 -6.65 10.97 -21.44
N GLU A 31 -7.93 10.67 -21.63
CA GLU A 31 -8.98 11.65 -21.94
C GLU A 31 -9.20 12.62 -20.76
N GLU A 32 -9.38 12.11 -19.55
CA GLU A 32 -9.61 12.90 -18.33
C GLU A 32 -8.47 13.92 -18.05
N PHE A 33 -7.22 13.53 -18.34
CA PHE A 33 -6.05 14.37 -18.07
C PHE A 33 -5.51 15.11 -19.29
N GLU A 34 -6.19 15.03 -20.44
CA GLU A 34 -5.79 15.62 -21.72
C GLU A 34 -4.33 15.27 -22.11
N VAL A 35 -3.97 13.99 -21.97
CA VAL A 35 -2.64 13.46 -22.32
C VAL A 35 -2.76 12.30 -23.32
N SER A 36 -1.63 11.82 -23.84
CA SER A 36 -1.64 10.62 -24.67
C SER A 36 -1.78 9.36 -23.82
N ARG A 37 -2.44 8.33 -24.36
CA ARG A 37 -2.51 6.99 -23.76
C ARG A 37 -1.11 6.43 -23.42
N GLN A 38 -0.12 6.70 -24.28
CA GLN A 38 1.27 6.30 -24.03
C GLN A 38 1.86 7.00 -22.80
N ALA A 39 1.58 8.30 -22.62
CA ALA A 39 2.07 9.04 -21.46
C ALA A 39 1.48 8.52 -20.14
N VAL A 40 0.23 8.05 -20.14
CA VAL A 40 -0.38 7.37 -18.98
C VAL A 40 0.31 6.04 -18.71
N TYR A 41 0.48 5.21 -19.73
CA TYR A 41 1.17 3.92 -19.62
C TYR A 41 2.58 4.06 -19.04
N ASP A 42 3.39 4.95 -19.62
CA ASP A 42 4.77 5.17 -19.18
C ASP A 42 4.84 5.67 -17.73
N ASN A 43 3.87 6.50 -17.32
CA ASN A 43 3.80 7.03 -15.96
C ASN A 43 3.45 5.94 -14.95
N ILE A 44 2.46 5.09 -15.24
CA ILE A 44 2.08 3.95 -14.41
C ILE A 44 3.27 3.01 -14.26
N LYS A 45 3.90 2.60 -15.39
CA LYS A 45 5.03 1.68 -15.37
C LYS A 45 6.20 2.20 -14.53
N ARG A 46 6.56 3.47 -14.69
CA ARG A 46 7.63 4.10 -13.89
C ARG A 46 7.28 4.21 -12.40
N THR A 47 6.00 4.42 -12.10
CA THR A 47 5.52 4.49 -10.71
C THR A 47 5.60 3.13 -10.04
N GLU A 48 5.21 2.06 -10.74
CA GLU A 48 5.41 0.66 -10.29
C GLU A 48 6.87 0.37 -9.99
N GLU A 49 7.77 0.63 -10.94
CA GLU A 49 9.21 0.41 -10.76
C GLU A 49 9.76 1.17 -9.54
N SER A 50 9.25 2.38 -9.30
CA SER A 50 9.63 3.18 -8.14
C SER A 50 9.13 2.55 -6.84
N LEU A 51 7.88 2.07 -6.82
CA LEU A 51 7.28 1.39 -5.66
C LEU A 51 8.00 0.08 -5.35
N GLU A 52 8.32 -0.74 -6.37
CA GLU A 52 9.10 -1.96 -6.22
C GLU A 52 10.50 -1.67 -5.66
N ASN A 53 11.17 -0.61 -6.13
CA ASN A 53 12.47 -0.21 -5.58
C ASN A 53 12.38 0.27 -4.12
N TYR A 54 11.30 0.96 -3.75
CA TYR A 54 11.06 1.33 -2.35
C TYR A 54 10.82 0.10 -1.50
N GLU A 55 10.01 -0.85 -1.97
CA GLU A 55 9.77 -2.10 -1.24
C GLU A 55 11.06 -2.91 -1.10
N ASN A 56 11.87 -3.05 -2.15
CA ASN A 56 13.15 -3.76 -2.07
C ASN A 56 14.13 -3.12 -1.06
N LYS A 57 14.05 -1.81 -0.85
CA LYS A 57 14.91 -1.08 0.10
C LYS A 57 14.39 -1.10 1.52
N LEU A 58 13.07 -0.98 1.69
CA LEU A 58 12.44 -0.78 2.99
C LEU A 58 11.85 -2.07 3.57
N GLY A 59 11.43 -2.99 2.69
CA GLY A 59 10.77 -4.25 3.02
C GLY A 59 9.50 -4.04 3.84
N MET A 60 8.72 -2.99 3.55
CA MET A 60 7.62 -2.58 4.42
C MET A 60 6.47 -3.59 4.35
N LEU A 61 6.10 -3.99 3.13
CA LEU A 61 5.04 -4.97 2.93
C LEU A 61 5.44 -6.34 3.50
N GLU A 62 6.68 -6.76 3.29
CA GLU A 62 7.19 -8.01 3.87
C GLU A 62 7.13 -8.00 5.41
N LYS A 63 7.64 -6.93 6.04
CA LYS A 63 7.63 -6.77 7.50
C LYS A 63 6.21 -6.73 8.06
N TYR A 64 5.32 -5.99 7.41
CA TYR A 64 3.91 -5.92 7.77
C TYR A 64 3.27 -7.32 7.73
N THR A 65 3.42 -8.02 6.62
CA THR A 65 2.88 -9.37 6.43
C THR A 65 3.44 -10.36 7.46
N ARG A 66 4.74 -10.27 7.77
CA ARG A 66 5.37 -11.11 8.78
C ARG A 66 4.82 -10.82 10.18
N ARG A 67 4.58 -9.56 10.51
CA ARG A 67 3.98 -9.19 11.79
C ARG A 67 2.55 -9.69 11.90
N GLU A 68 1.74 -9.55 10.86
CA GLU A 68 0.38 -10.10 10.82
C GLU A 68 0.37 -11.62 11.08
N ASP A 69 1.25 -12.36 10.42
CA ASP A 69 1.40 -13.81 10.63
C ASP A 69 1.80 -14.16 12.08
N LEU A 70 2.75 -13.41 12.66
CA LEU A 70 3.18 -13.62 14.04
C LEU A 70 2.07 -13.29 15.05
N LEU A 71 1.33 -12.19 14.85
CA LEU A 71 0.21 -11.82 15.69
C LEU A 71 -0.90 -12.88 15.65
N GLN A 72 -1.26 -13.35 14.46
CA GLN A 72 -2.27 -14.41 14.31
C GLN A 72 -1.85 -15.71 15.00
N LYS A 73 -0.57 -16.09 14.89
CA LYS A 73 -0.02 -17.27 15.59
C LYS A 73 -0.08 -17.08 17.11
N LEU A 74 0.29 -15.90 17.59
CA LEU A 74 0.26 -15.57 19.01
C LEU A 74 -1.16 -15.62 19.57
N SER A 75 -2.14 -15.00 18.90
CA SER A 75 -3.56 -15.07 19.30
C SER A 75 -4.04 -16.52 19.44
N LYS A 76 -3.74 -17.37 18.46
CA LYS A 76 -4.14 -18.80 18.50
C LYS A 76 -3.51 -19.58 19.64
N ILE A 77 -2.25 -19.29 20.00
CA ILE A 77 -1.59 -19.94 21.14
C ILE A 77 -2.30 -19.54 22.43
N LEU A 78 -2.58 -18.25 22.59
CA LEU A 78 -3.15 -17.71 23.81
C LEU A 78 -4.62 -18.08 24.04
N GLU A 79 -5.40 -18.30 22.98
CA GLU A 79 -6.77 -18.82 23.07
C GLU A 79 -6.85 -20.19 23.78
N ASN A 80 -5.76 -20.96 23.79
CA ASN A 80 -5.70 -22.28 24.40
C ASN A 80 -5.16 -22.26 25.85
N GLU A 81 -4.78 -21.09 26.37
CA GLU A 81 -4.21 -20.96 27.71
C GLU A 81 -5.30 -20.67 28.78
N PRO A 82 -5.33 -21.43 29.90
CA PRO A 82 -6.40 -21.32 30.91
C PRO A 82 -6.38 -20.02 31.74
N PHE A 83 -5.35 -19.18 31.59
CA PHE A 83 -5.21 -17.89 32.28
C PHE A 83 -5.21 -16.69 31.32
N TYR A 84 -5.97 -16.80 30.23
CA TYR A 84 -6.07 -15.72 29.24
C TYR A 84 -6.68 -14.44 29.84
N ASP A 85 -5.89 -13.37 29.92
CA ASP A 85 -6.36 -12.05 30.33
C ASP A 85 -6.89 -11.30 29.10
N LYS A 86 -8.13 -10.82 29.17
CA LYS A 86 -8.78 -9.98 28.16
C LYS A 86 -8.01 -8.69 27.86
N ASN A 87 -7.14 -8.22 28.76
CA ASN A 87 -6.23 -7.10 28.46
C ASN A 87 -5.23 -7.44 27.35
N ILE A 88 -4.89 -8.72 27.17
CA ILE A 88 -4.00 -9.18 26.09
C ILE A 88 -4.68 -9.00 24.73
N ASP A 89 -5.99 -9.24 24.62
CA ASP A 89 -6.76 -8.96 23.39
C ASP A 89 -6.64 -7.49 22.98
N LEU A 90 -6.77 -6.58 23.95
CA LEU A 90 -6.70 -5.14 23.72
C LEU A 90 -5.31 -4.74 23.22
N LEU A 91 -4.26 -5.24 23.86
CA LEU A 91 -2.88 -4.98 23.45
C LEU A 91 -2.53 -5.57 22.09
N LEU A 92 -3.02 -6.78 21.78
CA LEU A 92 -2.82 -7.40 20.46
C LEU A 92 -3.55 -6.61 19.36
N LYS A 93 -4.74 -6.09 19.66
CA LYS A 93 -5.48 -5.22 18.75
C LYS A 93 -4.76 -3.91 18.52
N GLU A 94 -4.26 -3.26 19.57
CA GLU A 94 -3.47 -2.03 19.44
C GLU A 94 -2.19 -2.26 18.63
N LEU A 95 -1.47 -3.36 18.88
CA LEU A 95 -0.25 -3.70 18.17
C LEU A 95 -0.48 -3.98 16.68
N LYS A 96 -1.68 -4.44 16.32
CA LYS A 96 -2.10 -4.65 14.94
C LYS A 96 -2.25 -3.34 14.16
N GLU A 97 -2.69 -2.28 14.84
CA GLU A 97 -3.03 -0.97 14.25
C GLU A 97 -1.85 0.04 14.32
N ILE A 98 -0.66 -0.38 14.73
CA ILE A 98 0.50 0.51 14.97
C ILE A 98 1.19 1.00 13.67
N ASP A 99 0.80 0.49 12.51
CA ASP A 99 1.31 0.88 11.19
C ASP A 99 0.28 1.67 10.37
#